data_AF-A0A9P4Y6W7-F1
#
_entry.id   AF-A0A9P4Y6W7-F1
#
_cell.length_a   1.000
_cell.length_b   1.000
_cell.length_c   1.000
_cell.angle_alpha   90.00
_cell.angle_beta   90.00
_cell.angle_gamma   90.00
#
_symmetry.space_group_name_H-M   'P 1'
#
loop_
_entity.id
_entity.type
_entity.pdbx_description
1 polymer ?
#
loop_
_entity_poly.entity_id
_entity_poly.type
_entity_poly.pdbx_seq_one_letter_code
_entity_poly.pdbx_strand_id
1 'polypeptide(L)'
;MFYANPQDRHQFLAAQQLYLRGWRWHKTMRCWLTKDTEMQPVLIAPDTERGYYIVWNTTTWSRERRELVLVYQDLESLPDANGSPHP
;
A
#
# COMPACT_ATOMS: atom_id res chain seq x y z
N MET A 1 11.12 -22.09 4.97
CA MET A 1 11.84 -21.31 3.93
C MET A 1 10.95 -21.22 2.70
N PHE A 2 10.48 -20.02 2.33
CA PHE A 2 9.39 -19.76 1.38
C PHE A 2 9.89 -19.34 -0.03
N TYR A 3 11.05 -19.86 -0.48
CA TYR A 3 11.72 -19.38 -1.71
C TYR A 3 11.95 -20.48 -2.75
N ALA A 4 10.91 -21.24 -3.11
CA ALA A 4 11.03 -22.33 -4.09
C ALA A 4 10.33 -22.07 -5.44
N ASN A 5 9.68 -20.91 -5.64
CA ASN A 5 8.99 -20.62 -6.91
C ASN A 5 9.60 -19.42 -7.66
N PRO A 6 9.96 -19.56 -8.96
CA PRO A 6 10.44 -18.45 -9.80
C PRO A 6 9.37 -17.38 -10.08
N GLN A 7 8.10 -17.66 -9.77
CA GLN A 7 7.01 -16.67 -9.80
C GLN A 7 7.12 -15.64 -8.66
N ASP A 8 7.76 -15.99 -7.54
CA ASP A 8 7.83 -15.15 -6.35
C ASP A 8 8.78 -13.96 -6.56
N ARG A 9 9.87 -14.17 -7.32
CA ARG A 9 10.85 -13.11 -7.62
C ARG A 9 10.26 -11.96 -8.44
N HIS A 10 9.38 -12.26 -9.40
CA HIS A 10 8.71 -11.21 -10.19
C HIS A 10 7.69 -10.44 -9.36
N GLN A 11 6.96 -11.12 -8.45
CA GLN A 11 6.04 -10.46 -7.52
C GLN A 11 6.79 -9.56 -6.54
N PHE A 12 7.94 -10.02 -6.04
CA PHE A 12 8.82 -9.22 -5.19
C PHE A 12 9.35 -7.97 -5.92
N LEU A 13 9.83 -8.14 -7.16
CA LEU A 13 10.29 -7.00 -7.97
C LEU A 13 9.16 -6.03 -8.30
N ALA A 14 7.96 -6.52 -8.61
CA ALA A 14 6.79 -5.68 -8.84
C ALA A 14 6.39 -4.91 -7.58
N ALA A 15 6.38 -5.57 -6.41
CA ALA A 15 6.12 -4.94 -5.13
C ALA A 15 7.13 -3.84 -4.82
N GLN A 16 8.43 -4.10 -5.08
CA GLN A 16 9.49 -3.12 -4.88
C GLN A 16 9.32 -1.89 -5.80
N GLN A 17 9.00 -2.10 -7.08
CA GLN A 17 8.73 -1.00 -8.02
C GLN A 17 7.49 -0.18 -7.64
N LEU A 18 6.45 -0.84 -7.11
CA LEU A 18 5.26 -0.16 -6.60
C LEU A 18 5.60 0.70 -5.37
N TYR A 19 6.36 0.17 -4.41
CA TYR A 19 6.83 0.93 -3.25
C TYR A 19 7.64 2.17 -3.65
N LEU A 20 8.56 2.04 -4.61
CA LEU A 20 9.36 3.16 -5.14
C LEU A 20 8.50 4.23 -5.82
N ARG A 21 7.34 3.85 -6.36
CA ARG A 21 6.38 4.75 -7.00
C ARG A 21 5.34 5.34 -6.04
N GLY A 22 5.54 5.16 -4.73
CA GLY A 22 4.62 5.69 -3.70
C GLY A 22 3.38 4.84 -3.45
N TRP A 23 3.30 3.64 -4.04
CA TRP A 23 2.24 2.70 -3.69
C TRP A 23 2.46 2.12 -2.29
N ARG A 24 1.35 1.79 -1.64
CA ARG A 24 1.29 1.18 -0.32
C ARG A 24 0.40 -0.05 -0.39
N TRP A 25 0.80 -1.08 0.33
CA TRP A 25 -0.01 -2.28 0.45
C TRP A 25 -1.01 -2.12 1.59
N HIS A 26 -2.28 -2.40 1.32
CA HIS A 26 -3.31 -2.42 2.35
C HIS A 26 -3.51 -3.85 2.84
N LYS A 27 -3.18 -4.13 4.11
CA LYS A 27 -3.17 -5.49 4.67
C LYS A 27 -4.56 -6.13 4.66
N THR A 28 -5.60 -5.36 4.97
CA THR A 28 -6.98 -5.87 5.07
C THR A 28 -7.62 -6.11 3.70
N MET A 29 -7.56 -5.14 2.77
CA MET A 29 -8.06 -5.31 1.41
C MET A 29 -7.15 -6.17 0.52
N ARG A 30 -5.91 -6.41 0.95
CA ARG A 30 -4.86 -7.16 0.21
C ARG A 30 -4.70 -6.62 -1.21
N CYS A 31 -4.59 -5.30 -1.32
CA CYS A 31 -4.44 -4.60 -2.60
C CYS A 31 -3.42 -3.47 -2.48
N TRP A 32 -2.85 -3.11 -3.63
CA TRP A 32 -2.00 -1.93 -3.74
C TRP A 32 -2.85 -0.70 -3.95
N LEU A 33 -2.56 0.35 -3.20
CA LEU A 33 -3.18 1.65 -3.36
C LEU A 33 -2.14 2.76 -3.29
N THR A 34 -2.44 3.88 -3.91
CA THR A 34 -1.64 5.10 -3.80
C THR A 34 -2.55 6.31 -3.55
N LYS A 35 -2.03 7.33 -2.88
CA LYS A 35 -2.75 8.59 -2.67
C LYS A 35 -2.99 9.23 -4.02
N ASP A 36 -4.22 9.69 -4.25
CA ASP A 36 -4.51 10.52 -5.40
C ASP A 36 -3.81 11.88 -5.23
N THR A 37 -3.05 12.31 -6.24
CA THR A 37 -2.30 13.57 -6.17
C THR A 37 -3.19 14.80 -6.38
N GLU A 38 -4.37 14.61 -6.98
CA GLU A 38 -5.29 15.71 -7.30
C GLU A 38 -6.22 16.00 -6.12
N MET A 39 -6.55 15.00 -5.31
CA MET A 39 -7.39 15.16 -4.11
C MET A 39 -6.64 14.82 -2.82
N GLN A 40 -6.35 15.84 -2.01
CA GLN A 40 -5.81 15.62 -0.68
C GLN A 40 -6.84 14.93 0.21
N PRO A 41 -6.47 13.83 0.89
CA PRO A 41 -7.35 13.14 1.82
C PRO A 41 -7.64 14.03 3.05
N VAL A 42 -8.87 13.94 3.55
CA VAL A 42 -9.33 14.64 4.75
C VAL A 42 -9.08 13.77 5.95
N LEU A 43 -8.29 14.23 6.91
CA LEU A 43 -8.14 13.57 8.21
C LEU A 43 -9.47 13.62 8.95
N ILE A 44 -10.03 12.44 9.23
CA ILE A 44 -11.27 12.28 10.01
C ILE A 44 -10.97 11.89 11.46
N ALA A 45 -9.81 11.31 11.71
CA ALA A 45 -9.29 10.94 13.03
C ALA A 45 -7.76 11.06 13.02
N PRO A 46 -7.06 11.10 14.18
CA PRO A 46 -5.60 11.14 14.23
C PRO A 46 -4.91 10.03 13.41
N ASP A 47 -5.51 8.83 13.36
CA ASP A 47 -4.97 7.68 12.64
C ASP A 47 -5.81 7.27 11.43
N THR A 48 -6.77 8.11 11.03
CA THR A 48 -7.69 7.78 9.92
C THR A 48 -7.94 8.97 9.03
N GLU A 49 -7.77 8.75 7.74
CA GLU A 49 -8.03 9.74 6.70
C GLU A 49 -9.05 9.19 5.70
N ARG A 50 -9.90 10.07 5.17
CA ARG A 50 -10.87 9.74 4.11
C ARG A 50 -10.52 10.54 2.88
N GLY A 51 -10.31 9.86 1.76
CA GLY A 51 -9.95 10.51 0.52
C GLY A 51 -10.12 9.61 -0.69
N TYR A 52 -9.70 10.12 -1.83
CA TYR A 52 -9.64 9.34 -3.05
C TYR A 52 -8.28 8.66 -3.14
N TYR A 53 -8.30 7.37 -3.41
CA TYR A 53 -7.10 6.56 -3.60
C TYR A 53 -7.22 5.82 -4.91
N ILE A 54 -6.08 5.65 -5.58
CA ILE A 54 -6.01 4.82 -6.78
C ILE A 54 -5.66 3.41 -6.33
N VAL A 55 -6.62 2.50 -6.48
CA VAL A 55 -6.45 1.08 -6.17
C VAL A 55 -6.06 0.34 -7.44
N TRP A 56 -5.05 -0.53 -7.34
CA TRP A 56 -4.68 -1.42 -8.44
C TRP A 56 -5.50 -2.70 -8.38
N ASN A 57 -6.33 -2.92 -9.39
CA ASN A 57 -7.11 -4.15 -9.52
C ASN A 57 -6.39 -5.12 -10.47
N THR A 58 -5.83 -6.19 -9.92
CA THR A 58 -5.16 -7.24 -10.70
C THR A 58 -6.12 -8.10 -11.51
N THR A 59 -7.42 -8.09 -11.17
CA THR A 59 -8.45 -8.87 -11.89
C THR A 59 -8.83 -8.20 -13.20
N THR A 60 -9.01 -6.87 -13.18
CA THR A 60 -9.37 -6.07 -14.36
C THR A 60 -8.17 -5.41 -15.03
N TRP A 61 -6.97 -5.57 -14.44
CA TRP A 61 -5.72 -4.94 -14.85
C TRP A 61 -5.83 -3.42 -15.02
N SER A 62 -6.62 -2.79 -14.14
CA SER A 62 -6.97 -1.37 -14.22
C SER A 62 -6.71 -0.65 -12.90
N ARG A 63 -6.51 0.66 -13.01
CA ARG A 63 -6.40 1.58 -11.89
C ARG A 63 -7.78 2.16 -11.62
N GLU A 64 -8.34 1.85 -10.46
CA GLU A 64 -9.66 2.34 -10.08
C GLU A 64 -9.50 3.40 -9.00
N ARG A 65 -9.92 4.63 -9.32
CA ARG A 65 -10.12 5.68 -8.32
C ARG A 65 -11.29 5.27 -7.45
N ARG A 66 -11.05 5.12 -6.14
CA ARG A 66 -12.10 4.84 -5.18
C ARG A 66 -11.94 5.74 -3.97
N GLU A 67 -13.08 6.24 -3.49
CA GLU A 67 -13.11 6.89 -2.18
C GLU A 67 -12.95 5.80 -1.11
N LEU A 68 -11.94 5.97 -0.27
CA LEU A 68 -11.62 5.03 0.80
C LEU A 68 -11.38 5.78 2.09
N VAL A 69 -11.76 5.14 3.19
CA VAL A 69 -11.34 5.51 4.54
C VAL A 69 -10.10 4.69 4.84
N LEU A 70 -8.95 5.34 4.83
CA LEU A 70 -7.65 4.76 5.07
C LEU A 70 -7.31 4.88 6.55
N VAL A 71 -7.14 3.74 7.22
CA VAL A 71 -6.59 3.69 8.57
C VAL A 71 -5.10 3.41 8.44
N TYR A 72 -4.24 4.26 9.00
CA TYR A 72 -2.78 4.08 8.87
C TYR A 72 -2.31 2.74 9.45
N GLN A 73 -3.02 2.20 10.45
CA GLN A 73 -2.77 0.90 11.04
C GLN A 73 -2.97 -0.28 10.07
N ASP A 74 -3.86 -0.15 9.10
CA ASP A 74 -4.16 -1.18 8.09
C ASP A 74 -3.18 -1.16 6.90
N LEU A 75 -2.41 -0.08 6.77
CA LEU A 75 -1.32 -0.03 5.81
C LEU A 75 -0.16 -0.89 6.26
N GLU A 76 0.50 -1.53 5.30
CA GLU A 76 1.81 -2.08 5.52
C GLU A 76 2.80 -0.91 5.64
N SER A 77 3.20 -0.63 6.87
CA SER A 77 4.42 0.12 7.12
C SER A 77 5.56 -0.78 6.67
N LEU A 78 6.39 -0.28 5.75
CA LEU A 78 7.71 -0.89 5.51
C LEU A 78 8.33 -1.17 6.88
N PRO A 79 8.85 -2.39 7.13
CA PRO A 79 9.54 -2.66 8.37
C PRO A 79 10.59 -1.58 8.50
N ASP A 80 10.50 -0.84 9.60
CA ASP A 80 11.32 0.34 9.85
C ASP A 80 12.77 -0.01 9.53
N ALA A 81 13.36 0.68 8.55
CA ALA A 81 14.76 0.50 8.19
C ALA A 81 15.70 0.90 9.35
N ASN A 82 15.15 1.44 10.44
CA ASN A 82 15.83 1.75 11.67
C ASN A 82 15.36 0.77 12.76
N GLY A 83 15.98 -0.41 12.77
CA GLY A 83 15.98 -1.32 13.92
C GLY A 83 16.63 -0.65 15.13
N SER A 84 15.91 0.26 15.78
CA SER A 84 16.28 0.84 17.06
C SER A 84 15.67 0.02 18.18
N PRO A 85 16.45 -0.79 18.91
CA PRO A 85 16.03 -1.23 20.23
C PRO A 85 16.16 -0.02 21.17
N HIS A 86 15.04 0.42 21.73
CA HIS A 86 15.03 1.06 23.05
C HIS A 86 14.45 0.02 24.02
N PRO A 87 14.85 -0.05 25.30
CA PRO A 87 15.67 0.88 26.08
C PRO A 87 17.11 0.43 26.35
#